data_AF-A0A957X9N1-F1
#
_entry.id   AF-A0A957X9N1-F1
#
_cell.length_a   1.000
_cell.length_b   1.000
_cell.length_c   1.000
_cell.angle_alpha   90.00
_cell.angle_beta   90.00
_cell.angle_gamma   90.00
#
_symmetry.space_group_name_H-M   'P 1'
#
loop_
_entity.id
_entity.type
_entity.pdbx_description
1 polymer ?
#
loop_
_entity_poly.entity_id
_entity_poly.type
_entity_poly.pdbx_seq_one_letter_code
_entity_poly.pdbx_strand_id
1 'polypeptide(L)'
;ATNRPDVLDPALLRPGRFDRQITVDLPTMAARVDILKIHARNKPLAEEVELRTIAQGTPGLSGADLRNLLNEAALLAARKNKTAIENEDIEDARDKILMGLERESLILTERERRLVAYHEAGHAITAAILPNADPIHKVTIVPRGRAMGVTQQMPDQEMYIYPKEYLLERIAVMMGGRAAEELVFHTATSGAENDLKEATQLVRKMVLDWGMSDRLGHIALGGRREQVFLGEELGHPREYSEKTAYEVDEEIKALLESAYTKAAETLQTNRDKLDALADALLAQEEVLGDQVLDIVGVSKQEAVSEAHRNGEVPAAVA
;
A
#
# COMPACT_ATOMS: atom_id res chain seq x y z
N ALA A 1 25.89 -0.31 15.70
CA ALA A 1 24.51 -0.13 15.21
C ALA A 1 23.95 -1.52 14.87
N THR A 2 22.71 -1.81 15.24
CA THR A 2 22.03 -3.08 14.91
C THR A 2 20.59 -2.78 14.50
N ASN A 3 20.05 -3.52 13.53
CA ASN A 3 18.63 -3.53 13.19
C ASN A 3 17.84 -4.57 13.99
N ARG A 4 18.55 -5.41 14.76
CA ARG A 4 17.99 -6.43 15.63
C ARG A 4 18.47 -6.23 17.06
N PRO A 5 17.94 -5.22 17.79
CA PRO A 5 18.26 -5.08 19.22
C PRO A 5 17.70 -6.24 20.05
N ASP A 6 16.68 -6.94 19.55
CA ASP A 6 16.01 -8.10 20.14
C ASP A 6 16.93 -9.31 20.35
N VAL A 7 17.91 -9.52 19.47
CA VAL A 7 18.84 -10.67 19.57
C VAL A 7 20.08 -10.39 20.42
N LEU A 8 20.21 -9.17 20.92
CA LEU A 8 21.34 -8.82 21.78
C LEU A 8 21.17 -9.47 23.14
N ASP A 9 22.25 -10.04 23.66
CA ASP A 9 22.29 -10.55 25.03
C ASP A 9 21.87 -9.41 26.00
N PRO A 10 20.82 -9.60 26.83
CA PRO A 10 20.38 -8.60 27.81
C PRO A 10 21.49 -8.15 28.75
N ALA A 11 22.52 -8.98 28.96
CA ALA A 11 23.68 -8.62 29.73
C ALA A 11 24.43 -7.41 29.10
N LEU A 12 24.46 -7.27 27.78
CA LEU A 12 25.10 -6.14 27.10
C LEU A 12 24.35 -4.82 27.32
N LEU A 13 23.04 -4.88 27.59
CA LEU A 13 22.17 -3.71 27.80
C LEU A 13 22.15 -3.24 29.27
N ARG A 14 22.91 -3.90 30.16
CA ARG A 14 22.99 -3.51 31.58
C ARG A 14 23.80 -2.22 31.76
N PRO A 15 23.51 -1.43 32.81
CA PRO A 15 24.28 -0.24 33.14
C PRO A 15 25.80 -0.50 33.20
N GLY A 16 26.59 0.39 32.60
CA GLY A 16 28.05 0.26 32.49
C GLY A 16 28.56 -0.47 31.23
N ARG A 17 27.66 -0.87 30.32
CA ARG A 17 27.98 -1.49 29.02
C ARG A 17 27.37 -0.64 27.89
N PHE A 18 26.35 -1.13 27.19
CA PHE A 18 25.53 -0.30 26.30
C PHE A 18 24.44 0.39 27.12
N ASP A 19 24.85 1.40 27.88
CA ASP A 19 24.02 2.19 28.77
C ASP A 19 23.12 3.19 28.03
N ARG A 20 23.50 3.62 26.83
CA ARG A 20 22.70 4.50 25.97
C ARG A 20 22.25 3.80 24.70
N GLN A 21 20.94 3.84 24.48
CA GLN A 21 20.30 3.38 23.25
C GLN A 21 19.70 4.60 22.55
N ILE A 22 20.13 4.83 21.32
CA ILE A 22 19.58 5.88 20.46
C ILE A 22 18.90 5.15 19.31
N THR A 23 17.57 5.19 19.29
CA THR A 23 16.79 4.69 18.17
C THR A 23 16.84 5.69 17.04
N VAL A 24 17.16 5.20 15.83
CA VAL A 24 17.11 5.99 14.61
C VAL A 24 15.97 5.43 13.78
N ASP A 25 14.82 6.11 13.86
CA ASP A 25 13.62 5.72 13.12
C ASP A 25 13.73 6.04 11.63
N LEU A 26 12.79 5.50 10.85
CA LEU A 26 12.65 5.88 9.45
C LEU A 26 12.35 7.39 9.32
N PRO A 27 12.86 8.04 8.26
CA PRO A 27 12.71 9.48 8.10
C PRO A 27 11.24 9.87 7.89
N THR A 28 10.82 10.92 8.60
CA THR A 28 9.55 11.61 8.35
C THR A 28 9.55 12.26 6.96
N MET A 29 8.39 12.63 6.44
CA MET A 29 8.25 13.42 5.22
C MET A 29 9.29 14.56 5.08
N ALA A 30 9.38 15.43 6.09
CA ALA A 30 10.30 16.56 6.06
C ALA A 30 11.78 16.11 6.02
N ALA A 31 12.12 15.07 6.78
CA ALA A 31 13.45 14.49 6.76
C ALA A 31 13.78 13.85 5.41
N ARG A 32 12.82 13.20 4.74
CA ARG A 32 13.01 12.65 3.39
C ARG A 32 13.34 13.74 2.37
N VAL A 33 12.65 14.89 2.43
CA VAL A 33 12.98 16.05 1.58
C VAL A 33 14.43 16.51 1.80
N ASP A 34 14.87 16.60 3.05
CA ASP A 34 16.24 17.03 3.35
C ASP A 34 17.31 15.99 2.94
N ILE A 35 17.00 14.70 3.10
CA ILE A 35 17.85 13.61 2.59
C ILE A 35 17.95 13.66 1.06
N LEU A 36 16.82 13.85 0.37
CA LEU A 36 16.78 14.01 -1.09
C LEU A 36 17.61 15.22 -1.54
N LYS A 37 17.50 16.37 -0.84
CA LYS A 37 18.34 17.55 -1.13
C LYS A 37 19.82 17.22 -1.05
N ILE A 38 20.26 16.44 -0.05
CA ILE A 38 21.67 16.03 0.09
C ILE A 38 22.09 15.16 -1.10
N HIS A 39 21.28 14.17 -1.48
CA HIS A 39 21.62 13.23 -2.54
C HIS A 39 21.44 13.79 -3.96
N ALA A 40 20.66 14.87 -4.12
CA ALA A 40 20.47 15.60 -5.36
C ALA A 40 21.64 16.54 -5.72
N ARG A 41 22.45 16.99 -4.75
CA ARG A 41 23.49 18.04 -4.97
C ARG A 41 24.42 17.81 -6.16
N ASN A 42 24.76 16.55 -6.45
CA ASN A 42 25.70 16.17 -7.50
C ASN A 42 25.00 15.48 -8.68
N LYS A 43 23.71 15.76 -8.89
CA LYS A 43 22.91 15.19 -9.98
C LYS A 43 22.23 16.31 -10.75
N PRO A 44 22.29 16.31 -12.09
CA PRO A 44 21.53 17.26 -12.88
C PRO A 44 20.05 16.88 -12.83
N LEU A 45 19.25 17.59 -12.05
CA LEU A 45 17.79 17.48 -12.06
C LEU A 45 17.22 18.51 -13.04
N ALA A 46 16.16 18.17 -13.75
CA ALA A 46 15.39 19.13 -14.53
C ALA A 46 14.66 20.13 -13.61
N GLU A 47 14.30 21.31 -14.14
CA GLU A 47 13.78 22.44 -13.34
C GLU A 47 12.42 22.12 -12.71
N GLU A 48 11.62 21.31 -13.41
CA GLU A 48 10.30 20.84 -13.02
C GLU A 48 10.30 19.72 -11.96
N VAL A 49 11.47 19.25 -11.52
CA VAL A 49 11.57 18.17 -10.53
C VAL A 49 11.43 18.73 -9.11
N GLU A 50 10.31 18.44 -8.48
CA GLU A 50 10.04 18.84 -7.10
C GLU A 50 10.35 17.72 -6.09
N LEU A 51 11.42 17.90 -5.29
CA LEU A 51 11.83 16.92 -4.27
C LEU A 51 10.74 16.63 -3.21
N ARG A 52 9.82 17.58 -2.99
CA ARG A 52 8.69 17.40 -2.09
C ARG A 52 7.73 16.33 -2.61
N THR A 53 7.43 16.35 -3.90
CA THR A 53 6.58 15.36 -4.58
C THR A 53 7.21 13.97 -4.53
N ILE A 54 8.53 13.88 -4.72
CA ILE A 54 9.27 12.62 -4.56
C ILE A 54 9.16 12.08 -3.12
N ALA A 55 9.30 12.96 -2.12
CA ALA A 55 9.16 12.57 -0.72
C ALA A 55 7.74 12.07 -0.35
N GLN A 56 6.70 12.60 -1.01
CA GLN A 56 5.30 12.15 -0.90
C GLN A 56 5.12 10.74 -1.46
N GLY A 57 5.70 10.45 -2.62
CA GLY A 57 5.63 9.11 -3.19
C GLY A 57 6.54 8.06 -2.54
N THR A 58 7.23 8.39 -1.45
CA THR A 58 8.22 7.49 -0.82
C THR A 58 8.02 7.26 0.69
N PRO A 59 6.78 7.02 1.17
CA PRO A 59 6.56 6.71 2.58
C PRO A 59 7.26 5.42 2.97
N GLY A 60 7.86 5.40 4.16
CA GLY A 60 8.56 4.23 4.70
C GLY A 60 9.96 3.95 4.10
N LEU A 61 10.40 4.71 3.09
CA LEU A 61 11.76 4.57 2.56
C LEU A 61 12.80 5.09 3.56
N SER A 62 13.88 4.34 3.73
CA SER A 62 15.05 4.79 4.50
C SER A 62 15.87 5.82 3.72
N GLY A 63 16.81 6.50 4.40
CA GLY A 63 17.73 7.39 3.71
C GLY A 63 18.60 6.68 2.65
N ALA A 64 18.88 5.40 2.85
CA ALA A 64 19.60 4.59 1.87
C ALA A 64 18.75 4.33 0.62
N ASP A 65 17.44 4.10 0.80
CA ASP A 65 16.50 3.85 -0.30
C ASP A 65 16.29 5.12 -1.13
N LEU A 66 16.17 6.30 -0.49
CA LEU A 66 16.08 7.59 -1.19
C LEU A 66 17.33 7.92 -2.00
N ARG A 67 18.50 7.59 -1.46
CA ARG A 67 19.76 7.68 -2.22
C ARG A 67 19.73 6.75 -3.44
N ASN A 68 19.26 5.53 -3.24
CA ASN A 68 19.17 4.55 -4.31
C ASN A 68 18.20 5.00 -5.41
N LEU A 69 17.05 5.55 -5.04
CA LEU A 69 16.06 6.12 -5.95
C LEU A 69 16.67 7.14 -6.90
N LEU A 70 17.35 8.17 -6.38
CA LEU A 70 17.98 9.19 -7.23
C LEU A 70 19.13 8.65 -8.08
N ASN A 71 19.81 7.59 -7.63
CA ASN A 71 20.86 6.94 -8.42
C ASN A 71 20.26 6.14 -9.58
N GLU A 72 19.19 5.38 -9.33
CA GLU A 72 18.48 4.63 -10.36
C GLU A 72 17.87 5.56 -11.40
N ALA A 73 17.28 6.68 -10.96
CA ALA A 73 16.77 7.72 -11.86
C ALA A 73 17.90 8.29 -12.76
N ALA A 74 19.08 8.55 -12.18
CA ALA A 74 20.24 9.00 -12.94
C ALA A 74 20.72 7.97 -13.98
N LEU A 75 20.69 6.67 -13.63
CA LEU A 75 21.07 5.60 -14.55
C LEU A 75 20.07 5.45 -15.70
N LEU A 76 18.77 5.61 -15.42
CA LEU A 76 17.72 5.57 -16.44
C LEU A 76 17.82 6.76 -17.40
N ALA A 77 17.97 7.98 -16.87
CA ALA A 77 18.21 9.18 -17.66
C ALA A 77 19.45 9.02 -18.55
N ALA A 78 20.56 8.51 -18.00
CA ALA A 78 21.79 8.27 -18.74
C ALA A 78 21.62 7.22 -19.85
N ARG A 79 20.86 6.14 -19.62
CA ARG A 79 20.54 5.14 -20.65
C ARG A 79 19.73 5.74 -21.81
N LYS A 80 18.83 6.67 -21.51
CA LYS A 80 18.05 7.44 -22.50
C LYS A 80 18.88 8.59 -23.12
N ASN A 81 20.18 8.71 -22.80
CA ASN A 81 21.07 9.81 -23.21
C ASN A 81 20.54 11.21 -22.84
N LYS A 82 19.75 11.33 -21.78
CA LYS A 82 19.26 12.61 -21.26
C LYS A 82 20.40 13.37 -20.57
N THR A 83 20.32 14.69 -20.57
CA THR A 83 21.32 15.58 -19.92
C THR A 83 20.96 15.93 -18.48
N ALA A 84 19.70 15.76 -18.12
CA ALA A 84 19.16 15.92 -16.78
C ALA A 84 18.20 14.78 -16.46
N ILE A 85 17.95 14.56 -15.17
CA ILE A 85 16.98 13.61 -14.64
C ILE A 85 15.63 14.31 -14.61
N GLU A 86 14.64 13.74 -15.27
CA GLU A 86 13.27 14.26 -15.35
C GLU A 86 12.35 13.48 -14.40
N ASN A 87 11.12 13.97 -14.21
CA ASN A 87 10.13 13.30 -13.36
C ASN A 87 9.87 11.86 -13.81
N GLU A 88 9.79 11.60 -15.12
CA GLU A 88 9.62 10.26 -15.70
C GLU A 88 10.71 9.28 -15.22
N ASP A 89 11.98 9.71 -15.17
CA ASP A 89 13.08 8.82 -14.78
C ASP A 89 13.05 8.50 -13.28
N ILE A 90 12.54 9.42 -12.46
CA ILE A 90 12.32 9.22 -11.03
C ILE A 90 11.15 8.26 -10.79
N GLU A 91 10.09 8.41 -11.56
CA GLU A 91 8.91 7.53 -11.53
C GLU A 91 9.29 6.10 -11.93
N ASP A 92 10.00 5.92 -13.05
CA ASP A 92 10.53 4.62 -13.49
C ASP A 92 11.44 3.98 -12.44
N ALA A 93 12.31 4.79 -11.79
CA ALA A 93 13.19 4.33 -10.73
C ALA A 93 12.42 3.89 -9.48
N ARG A 94 11.35 4.62 -9.14
CA ARG A 94 10.48 4.31 -8.01
C ARG A 94 9.74 3.00 -8.26
N ASP A 95 9.15 2.83 -9.44
CA ASP A 95 8.49 1.59 -9.84
C ASP A 95 9.45 0.40 -9.76
N LYS A 96 10.68 0.57 -10.22
CA LYS A 96 11.72 -0.46 -10.11
C LYS A 96 12.03 -0.83 -8.66
N ILE A 97 12.07 0.15 -7.75
CA ILE A 97 12.37 -0.09 -6.33
C ILE A 97 11.18 -0.76 -5.62
N LEU A 98 9.96 -0.29 -5.88
CA LEU A 98 8.76 -0.77 -5.21
C LEU A 98 8.28 -2.12 -5.76
N MET A 99 8.28 -2.27 -7.09
CA MET A 99 7.64 -3.40 -7.79
C MET A 99 8.66 -4.38 -8.39
N GLY A 100 9.92 -3.94 -8.54
CA GLY A 100 10.98 -4.72 -9.19
C GLY A 100 11.11 -4.42 -10.68
N LEU A 101 12.00 -5.17 -11.35
CA LEU A 101 12.26 -5.00 -12.77
C LEU A 101 11.06 -5.40 -13.61
N GLU A 102 10.82 -4.64 -14.68
CA GLU A 102 9.89 -4.99 -15.74
C GLU A 102 10.28 -6.32 -16.40
N ARG A 103 9.27 -7.13 -16.72
CA ARG A 103 9.46 -8.46 -17.32
C ARG A 103 9.13 -8.44 -18.80
N GLU A 104 9.94 -7.74 -19.59
CA GLU A 104 9.77 -7.61 -21.05
C GLU A 104 9.63 -8.98 -21.77
N SER A 105 10.25 -10.03 -21.25
CA SER A 105 10.17 -11.38 -21.83
C SER A 105 8.87 -12.14 -21.53
N LEU A 106 8.03 -11.64 -20.61
CA LEU A 106 6.78 -12.29 -20.25
C LEU A 106 5.67 -11.81 -21.18
N ILE A 107 5.32 -12.64 -22.17
CA ILE A 107 4.23 -12.36 -23.10
C ILE A 107 2.95 -12.98 -22.52
N LEU A 108 2.01 -12.13 -22.12
CA LEU A 108 0.67 -12.56 -21.70
C LEU A 108 -0.20 -12.83 -22.92
N THR A 109 -1.05 -13.86 -22.83
CA THR A 109 -2.13 -14.04 -23.80
C THR A 109 -3.13 -12.88 -23.69
N GLU A 110 -3.89 -12.62 -24.76
CA GLU A 110 -4.93 -11.58 -24.75
C GLU A 110 -5.94 -11.78 -23.61
N ARG A 111 -6.27 -13.05 -23.30
CA ARG A 111 -7.13 -13.41 -22.19
C ARG A 111 -6.51 -13.07 -20.83
N GLU A 112 -5.24 -13.39 -20.61
CA GLU A 112 -4.54 -13.06 -19.36
C GLU A 112 -4.40 -11.55 -19.19
N ARG A 113 -4.02 -10.84 -20.26
CA ARG A 113 -3.94 -9.37 -20.27
C ARG A 113 -5.29 -8.73 -19.91
N ARG A 114 -6.39 -9.27 -20.45
CA ARG A 114 -7.75 -8.83 -20.11
C ARG A 114 -8.12 -9.13 -18.66
N LEU A 115 -7.79 -10.31 -18.14
CA LEU A 115 -8.00 -10.64 -16.73
C LEU A 115 -7.28 -9.64 -15.81
N VAL A 116 -6.01 -9.37 -16.07
CA VAL A 116 -5.22 -8.39 -15.30
C VAL A 116 -5.82 -6.99 -15.42
N ALA A 117 -6.23 -6.54 -16.62
CA ALA A 117 -6.83 -5.23 -16.79
C ALA A 117 -8.10 -5.03 -15.97
N TYR A 118 -9.00 -6.01 -15.94
CA TYR A 118 -10.20 -5.93 -15.12
C TYR A 118 -9.91 -6.08 -13.62
N HIS A 119 -8.90 -6.86 -13.25
CA HIS A 119 -8.46 -6.98 -11.87
C HIS A 119 -7.96 -5.63 -11.32
N GLU A 120 -7.04 -5.00 -12.04
CA GLU A 120 -6.51 -3.69 -11.67
C GLU A 120 -7.58 -2.58 -11.73
N ALA A 121 -8.44 -2.61 -12.75
CA ALA A 121 -9.57 -1.70 -12.82
C ALA A 121 -10.53 -1.90 -11.63
N GLY A 122 -10.67 -3.13 -11.11
CA GLY A 122 -11.44 -3.44 -9.90
C GLY A 122 -10.93 -2.71 -8.67
N HIS A 123 -9.62 -2.76 -8.43
CA HIS A 123 -8.99 -1.99 -7.34
C HIS A 123 -9.19 -0.48 -7.54
N ALA A 124 -8.90 0.00 -8.76
CA ALA A 124 -8.94 1.41 -9.08
C ALA A 124 -10.35 2.01 -8.94
N ILE A 125 -11.38 1.39 -9.52
CA ILE A 125 -12.76 1.89 -9.40
C ILE A 125 -13.22 1.90 -7.93
N THR A 126 -12.88 0.85 -7.18
CA THR A 126 -13.22 0.78 -5.75
C THR A 126 -12.54 1.90 -4.97
N ALA A 127 -11.26 2.17 -5.22
CA ALA A 127 -10.51 3.25 -4.58
C ALA A 127 -11.00 4.66 -4.98
N ALA A 128 -11.41 4.86 -6.23
CA ALA A 128 -11.88 6.16 -6.72
C ALA A 128 -13.25 6.56 -6.14
N ILE A 129 -14.07 5.58 -5.77
CA ILE A 129 -15.46 5.80 -5.35
C ILE A 129 -15.60 5.82 -3.82
N LEU A 130 -14.81 5.02 -3.11
CA LEU A 130 -14.87 4.95 -1.67
C LEU A 130 -14.23 6.21 -1.04
N PRO A 131 -14.95 6.94 -0.16
CA PRO A 131 -14.57 8.29 0.26
C PRO A 131 -13.37 8.36 1.20
N ASN A 132 -13.06 7.27 1.90
CA ASN A 132 -11.93 7.16 2.82
C ASN A 132 -10.77 6.37 2.18
N ALA A 133 -10.85 5.95 0.92
CA ALA A 133 -9.74 5.26 0.27
C ALA A 133 -8.61 6.23 -0.10
N ASP A 134 -7.37 5.73 -0.08
CA ASP A 134 -6.22 6.51 -0.53
C ASP A 134 -6.35 6.85 -2.04
N PRO A 135 -6.02 8.08 -2.48
CA PRO A 135 -6.09 8.49 -3.87
C PRO A 135 -5.27 7.60 -4.79
N ILE A 136 -5.77 7.38 -6.00
CA ILE A 136 -5.06 6.63 -7.03
C ILE A 136 -3.97 7.51 -7.62
N HIS A 137 -2.76 6.98 -7.64
CA HIS A 137 -1.64 7.61 -8.30
C HIS A 137 -1.52 7.13 -9.74
N LYS A 138 -1.58 5.80 -9.94
CA LYS A 138 -1.37 5.15 -11.22
C LYS A 138 -1.93 3.73 -11.22
N VAL A 139 -2.37 3.27 -12.38
CA VAL A 139 -2.77 1.88 -12.64
C VAL A 139 -1.99 1.36 -13.83
N THR A 140 -1.39 0.17 -13.73
CA THR A 140 -0.65 -0.45 -14.84
C THR A 140 -0.90 -1.96 -14.92
N ILE A 141 -0.94 -2.48 -16.14
CA ILE A 141 -0.99 -3.92 -16.42
C ILE A 141 0.36 -4.48 -16.91
N VAL A 142 1.43 -3.69 -16.76
CA VAL A 142 2.79 -4.08 -17.14
C VAL A 142 3.39 -4.96 -16.04
N PRO A 143 3.79 -6.21 -16.33
CA PRO A 143 4.33 -7.10 -15.31
C PRO A 143 5.67 -6.61 -14.75
N ARG A 144 5.75 -6.43 -13.43
CA ARG A 144 6.95 -6.00 -12.71
C ARG A 144 7.24 -6.92 -11.54
N GLY A 145 8.48 -7.42 -11.45
CA GLY A 145 8.91 -8.33 -10.40
C GLY A 145 7.99 -9.55 -10.26
N ARG A 146 7.23 -9.62 -9.16
CA ARG A 146 6.26 -10.70 -8.91
C ARG A 146 4.82 -10.32 -9.27
N ALA A 147 4.53 -9.05 -9.51
CA ALA A 147 3.21 -8.53 -9.86
C ALA A 147 2.95 -8.62 -11.37
N MET A 148 1.70 -8.87 -11.74
CA MET A 148 1.24 -8.95 -13.14
C MET A 148 0.59 -7.64 -13.61
N GLY A 149 0.08 -6.87 -12.66
CA GLY A 149 -0.39 -5.49 -12.76
C GLY A 149 -0.30 -4.88 -11.36
N VAL A 150 -0.44 -3.55 -11.27
CA VAL A 150 -0.46 -2.84 -9.99
C VAL A 150 -1.37 -1.62 -10.07
N THR A 151 -2.20 -1.46 -9.05
CA THR A 151 -2.94 -0.24 -8.73
C THR A 151 -2.22 0.46 -7.57
N GLN A 152 -1.53 1.55 -7.88
CA GLN A 152 -0.78 2.32 -6.90
C GLN A 152 -1.65 3.42 -6.29
N GLN A 153 -1.79 3.38 -4.96
CA GLN A 153 -2.41 4.44 -4.19
C GLN A 153 -1.35 5.30 -3.49
N MET A 154 -1.57 6.61 -3.41
CA MET A 154 -0.68 7.54 -2.72
C MET A 154 -1.49 8.36 -1.70
N PRO A 155 -1.29 8.15 -0.39
CA PRO A 155 -1.94 8.95 0.63
C PRO A 155 -1.51 10.42 0.55
N ASP A 156 -2.46 11.35 0.73
CA ASP A 156 -2.16 12.79 0.79
C ASP A 156 -1.31 13.16 2.02
N GLN A 157 -1.46 12.39 3.10
CA GLN A 157 -0.80 12.61 4.39
C GLN A 157 -0.38 11.30 5.02
N GLU A 158 0.75 11.32 5.74
CA GLU A 158 1.16 10.19 6.57
C GLU A 158 0.24 10.11 7.80
N MET A 159 -0.47 9.00 7.93
CA MET A 159 -1.31 8.72 9.08
C MET A 159 -0.58 7.87 10.12
N TYR A 160 -0.70 8.27 11.38
CA TYR A 160 -0.19 7.51 12.53
C TYR A 160 -1.30 6.78 13.29
N ILE A 161 -2.56 7.23 13.11
CA ILE A 161 -3.76 6.68 13.74
C ILE A 161 -4.76 6.43 12.61
N TYR A 162 -5.31 5.22 12.56
CA TYR A 162 -6.19 4.78 11.48
C TYR A 162 -7.64 4.60 11.99
N PRO A 163 -8.61 5.36 11.46
CA PRO A 163 -10.03 5.13 11.71
C PRO A 163 -10.50 3.75 11.22
N LYS A 164 -11.53 3.18 11.86
CA LYS A 164 -12.07 1.85 11.48
C LYS A 164 -12.61 1.89 10.04
N GLU A 165 -13.29 2.97 9.67
CA GLU A 165 -13.90 3.18 8.35
C GLU A 165 -12.85 3.18 7.23
N TYR A 166 -11.75 3.91 7.45
CA TYR A 166 -10.60 3.90 6.53
C TYR A 166 -10.06 2.49 6.30
N LEU A 167 -9.88 1.72 7.37
CA LEU A 167 -9.36 0.36 7.28
C LEU A 167 -10.32 -0.58 6.54
N LEU A 168 -11.62 -0.47 6.80
CA LEU A 168 -12.64 -1.26 6.11
C LEU A 168 -12.68 -0.96 4.62
N GLU A 169 -12.59 0.31 4.23
CA GLU A 169 -12.53 0.70 2.82
C GLU A 169 -11.23 0.29 2.15
N ARG A 170 -10.09 0.37 2.87
CA ARG A 170 -8.82 -0.18 2.40
C ARG A 170 -8.92 -1.67 2.11
N ILE A 171 -9.60 -2.44 2.96
CA ILE A 171 -9.86 -3.87 2.73
C ILE A 171 -10.81 -4.06 1.53
N ALA A 172 -11.84 -3.23 1.38
CA ALA A 172 -12.72 -3.29 0.22
C ALA A 172 -11.97 -3.03 -1.09
N VAL A 173 -11.02 -2.08 -1.11
CA VAL A 173 -10.13 -1.86 -2.26
C VAL A 173 -9.30 -3.12 -2.56
N MET A 174 -8.71 -3.77 -1.55
CA MET A 174 -7.99 -5.05 -1.75
C MET A 174 -8.91 -6.14 -2.31
N MET A 175 -10.20 -6.15 -1.96
CA MET A 175 -11.18 -7.09 -2.52
C MET A 175 -11.62 -6.75 -3.95
N GLY A 176 -11.35 -5.53 -4.43
CA GLY A 176 -11.80 -5.03 -5.72
C GLY A 176 -11.36 -5.89 -6.91
N GLY A 177 -10.11 -6.35 -6.93
CA GLY A 177 -9.59 -7.21 -8.00
C GLY A 177 -10.35 -8.54 -8.11
N ARG A 178 -10.53 -9.24 -6.97
CA ARG A 178 -11.34 -10.48 -6.92
C ARG A 178 -12.79 -10.23 -7.33
N ALA A 179 -13.40 -9.16 -6.84
CA ALA A 179 -14.78 -8.83 -7.14
C ALA A 179 -14.99 -8.53 -8.64
N ALA A 180 -14.05 -7.83 -9.27
CA ALA A 180 -14.09 -7.58 -10.72
C ALA A 180 -13.95 -8.89 -11.52
N GLU A 181 -13.07 -9.79 -11.11
CA GLU A 181 -12.91 -11.09 -11.76
C GLU A 181 -14.22 -11.91 -11.76
N GLU A 182 -14.86 -12.03 -10.60
CA GLU A 182 -16.11 -12.78 -10.47
C GLU A 182 -17.27 -12.11 -11.22
N LEU A 183 -17.34 -10.78 -11.18
CA LEU A 183 -18.38 -9.99 -11.84
C LEU A 183 -18.31 -10.06 -13.37
N VAL A 184 -17.10 -10.14 -13.94
CA VAL A 184 -16.87 -10.06 -15.39
C VAL A 184 -16.66 -11.43 -16.01
N PHE A 185 -15.88 -12.31 -15.37
CA PHE A 185 -15.47 -13.59 -15.92
C PHE A 185 -16.11 -14.80 -15.23
N HIS A 186 -16.88 -14.58 -14.15
CA HIS A 186 -17.55 -15.64 -13.39
C HIS A 186 -16.59 -16.72 -12.91
N THR A 187 -15.35 -16.33 -12.60
CA THR A 187 -14.30 -17.23 -12.12
C THR A 187 -13.31 -16.48 -11.24
N ALA A 188 -12.70 -17.20 -10.32
CA ALA A 188 -11.63 -16.71 -9.47
C ALA A 188 -10.27 -17.16 -10.04
N THR A 189 -9.31 -16.24 -10.16
CA THR A 189 -7.92 -16.54 -10.51
C THR A 189 -7.01 -16.66 -9.27
N SER A 190 -5.80 -17.17 -9.44
CA SER A 190 -4.75 -17.11 -8.42
C SER A 190 -4.11 -15.72 -8.27
N GLY A 191 -4.48 -14.73 -9.10
CA GLY A 191 -3.91 -13.38 -9.08
C GLY A 191 -4.15 -12.62 -7.78
N ALA A 192 -5.32 -12.82 -7.16
CA ALA A 192 -5.70 -12.13 -5.91
C ALA A 192 -5.05 -12.70 -4.63
N GLU A 193 -4.03 -13.58 -4.73
CA GLU A 193 -3.40 -14.20 -3.55
C GLU A 193 -2.84 -13.16 -2.58
N ASN A 194 -2.11 -12.16 -3.11
CA ASN A 194 -1.49 -11.15 -2.27
C ASN A 194 -2.53 -10.27 -1.58
N ASP A 195 -3.57 -9.83 -2.30
CA ASP A 195 -4.63 -8.99 -1.76
C ASP A 195 -5.38 -9.68 -0.64
N LEU A 196 -5.73 -10.95 -0.83
CA LEU A 196 -6.39 -11.77 0.19
C LEU A 196 -5.51 -11.93 1.43
N LYS A 197 -4.20 -12.13 1.24
CA LYS A 197 -3.25 -12.28 2.34
C LYS A 197 -3.11 -10.98 3.12
N GLU A 198 -2.95 -9.84 2.44
CA GLU A 198 -2.82 -8.52 3.07
C GLU A 198 -4.12 -8.12 3.78
N ALA A 199 -5.27 -8.29 3.12
CA ALA A 199 -6.58 -8.06 3.70
C ALA A 199 -6.80 -8.90 4.97
N THR A 200 -6.49 -10.19 4.91
CA THR A 200 -6.61 -11.09 6.07
C THR A 200 -5.69 -10.66 7.21
N GLN A 201 -4.44 -10.27 6.92
CA GLN A 201 -3.52 -9.78 7.94
C GLN A 201 -4.01 -8.49 8.59
N LEU A 202 -4.56 -7.57 7.79
CA LEU A 202 -5.09 -6.30 8.28
C LEU A 202 -6.32 -6.53 9.18
N VAL A 203 -7.27 -7.34 8.73
CA VAL A 203 -8.46 -7.70 9.53
C VAL A 203 -8.06 -8.42 10.81
N ARG A 204 -7.09 -9.36 10.75
CA ARG A 204 -6.55 -10.00 11.96
C ARG A 204 -6.01 -8.97 12.95
N LYS A 205 -5.29 -7.95 12.49
CA LYS A 205 -4.75 -6.88 13.34
C LYS A 205 -5.87 -6.02 13.93
N MET A 206 -6.88 -5.67 13.14
CA MET A 206 -8.08 -4.97 13.60
C MET A 206 -8.78 -5.70 14.73
N VAL A 207 -8.95 -7.02 14.58
CA VAL A 207 -9.66 -7.85 15.55
C VAL A 207 -8.81 -8.14 16.79
N LEU A 208 -7.56 -8.58 16.61
CA LEU A 208 -6.72 -9.08 17.70
C LEU A 208 -5.96 -7.98 18.43
N ASP A 209 -5.42 -6.99 17.72
CA ASP A 209 -4.50 -6.01 18.32
C ASP A 209 -5.21 -4.69 18.64
N TRP A 210 -6.18 -4.29 17.80
CA TRP A 210 -6.83 -2.99 17.91
C TRP A 210 -8.23 -3.02 18.54
N GLY A 211 -8.78 -4.21 18.82
CA GLY A 211 -10.10 -4.34 19.44
C GLY A 211 -11.24 -3.70 18.64
N MET A 212 -11.17 -3.78 17.30
CA MET A 212 -12.13 -3.19 16.36
C MET A 212 -13.29 -4.12 15.99
N SER A 213 -13.46 -5.22 16.72
CA SER A 213 -14.61 -6.12 16.60
C SER A 213 -15.74 -5.68 17.51
N ASP A 214 -16.96 -5.60 16.96
CA ASP A 214 -18.14 -5.23 17.75
C ASP A 214 -18.58 -6.39 18.67
N ARG A 215 -18.26 -7.62 18.28
CA ARG A 215 -18.57 -8.85 19.02
C ARG A 215 -17.58 -9.15 20.14
N LEU A 216 -16.28 -9.00 19.88
CA LEU A 216 -15.21 -9.26 20.87
C LEU A 216 -14.93 -8.03 21.74
N GLY A 217 -15.32 -6.84 21.29
CA GLY A 217 -15.16 -5.59 22.00
C GLY A 217 -13.71 -5.10 22.05
N HIS A 218 -13.42 -4.23 23.03
CA HIS A 218 -12.17 -3.51 23.15
C HIS A 218 -11.09 -4.30 23.91
N ILE A 219 -10.77 -5.50 23.43
CA ILE A 219 -9.76 -6.38 24.03
C ILE A 219 -8.64 -6.64 23.04
N ALA A 220 -7.39 -6.51 23.50
CA ALA A 220 -6.22 -6.97 22.76
C ALA A 220 -6.01 -8.46 23.05
N LEU A 221 -6.37 -9.31 22.09
CA LEU A 221 -6.15 -10.76 22.09
C LEU A 221 -4.86 -11.15 21.36
N GLY A 222 -4.28 -10.21 20.61
CA GLY A 222 -2.95 -10.33 20.03
C GLY A 222 -1.92 -10.49 21.14
N GLY A 223 -1.46 -11.72 21.34
CA GLY A 223 -0.43 -12.02 22.32
C GLY A 223 0.78 -11.11 22.12
N ARG A 224 1.43 -10.74 23.22
CA ARG A 224 2.73 -10.09 23.12
C ARG A 224 3.64 -10.98 22.28
N ARG A 225 4.19 -10.46 21.19
CA ARG A 225 5.43 -11.01 20.62
C ARG A 225 6.56 -10.71 21.60
N GLU A 226 6.52 -11.29 22.80
CA GLU A 226 7.68 -11.33 23.68
C GLU A 226 8.70 -12.28 23.05
N GLN A 227 9.69 -11.67 22.39
CA GLN A 227 11.07 -12.12 22.18
C GLN A 227 11.25 -13.63 21.89
N VAL A 228 11.16 -13.99 20.61
CA VAL A 228 11.60 -15.31 20.12
C VAL A 228 13.12 -15.37 20.18
N PHE A 229 13.65 -15.96 21.25
CA PHE A 229 15.03 -16.43 21.29
C PHE A 229 15.19 -17.63 20.35
N LEU A 230 16.34 -17.77 19.70
CA LEU A 230 16.59 -18.83 18.72
C LEU A 230 16.55 -20.22 19.41
N GLY A 231 15.43 -20.93 19.31
CA GLY A 231 15.23 -22.24 19.95
C GLY A 231 13.79 -22.63 20.29
N GLU A 232 12.85 -21.68 20.28
CA GLU A 232 11.42 -21.93 20.53
C GLU A 232 10.55 -21.52 19.32
N GLU A 233 10.65 -22.25 18.21
CA GLU A 233 9.64 -22.19 17.12
C GLU A 233 8.38 -23.02 17.44
N LEU A 234 8.29 -23.60 18.64
CA LEU A 234 7.17 -24.43 19.08
C LEU A 234 6.10 -23.56 19.76
N GLY A 235 5.26 -22.97 18.93
CA GLY A 235 3.88 -22.56 19.24
C GLY A 235 3.69 -21.84 20.56
N HIS A 236 3.71 -20.50 20.54
CA HIS A 236 3.12 -19.73 21.63
C HIS A 236 1.67 -20.19 21.85
N PRO A 237 1.31 -20.66 23.06
CA PRO A 237 -0.07 -20.96 23.38
C PRO A 237 -0.88 -19.69 23.17
N ARG A 238 -2.00 -19.79 22.44
CA ARG A 238 -2.97 -18.70 22.39
C ARG A 238 -3.37 -18.37 23.83
N GLU A 239 -3.29 -17.11 24.23
CA GLU A 239 -3.69 -16.67 25.59
C GLU A 239 -5.23 -16.60 25.77
N TYR A 240 -5.98 -17.17 24.83
CA TYR A 240 -7.43 -17.17 24.80
C TYR A 240 -7.97 -18.56 24.46
N SER A 241 -9.22 -18.82 24.88
CA SER A 241 -9.84 -20.14 24.73
C SER A 241 -10.10 -20.51 23.27
N GLU A 242 -10.23 -21.81 22.98
CA GLU A 242 -10.64 -22.28 21.64
C GLU A 242 -11.97 -21.70 21.19
N LYS A 243 -12.90 -21.47 22.14
CA LYS A 243 -14.14 -20.75 21.86
C LYS A 243 -13.81 -19.35 21.31
N THR A 244 -13.00 -18.57 22.02
CA THR A 244 -12.59 -17.22 21.58
C THR A 244 -11.87 -17.26 20.22
N ALA A 245 -11.03 -18.28 19.99
CA ALA A 245 -10.36 -18.46 18.71
C ALA A 245 -11.36 -18.65 17.56
N TYR A 246 -12.38 -19.49 17.76
CA TYR A 246 -13.47 -19.65 16.81
C TYR A 246 -14.26 -18.34 16.59
N GLU A 247 -14.52 -17.57 17.65
CA GLU A 247 -15.19 -16.27 17.52
C GLU A 247 -14.35 -15.25 16.72
N VAL A 248 -13.02 -15.26 16.89
CA VAL A 248 -12.08 -14.46 16.11
C VAL A 248 -12.13 -14.84 14.63
N ASP A 249 -12.07 -16.14 14.31
CA ASP A 249 -12.07 -16.60 12.92
C ASP A 249 -13.39 -16.25 12.21
N GLU A 250 -14.53 -16.39 12.91
CA GLU A 250 -15.84 -15.96 12.40
C GLU A 250 -15.91 -14.45 12.15
N GLU A 251 -15.35 -13.64 13.06
CA GLU A 251 -15.31 -12.19 12.89
C GLU A 251 -14.43 -11.77 11.70
N ILE A 252 -13.26 -12.39 11.56
CA ILE A 252 -12.36 -12.14 10.42
C ILE A 252 -13.09 -12.43 9.11
N LYS A 253 -13.76 -13.59 9.04
CA LYS A 253 -14.53 -13.98 7.85
C LYS A 253 -15.65 -12.98 7.56
N ALA A 254 -16.41 -12.57 8.57
CA ALA A 254 -17.51 -11.62 8.42
C ALA A 254 -17.04 -10.25 7.90
N LEU A 255 -15.92 -9.74 8.42
CA LEU A 255 -15.34 -8.46 7.97
C LEU A 255 -14.82 -8.54 6.53
N LEU A 256 -14.14 -9.63 6.16
CA LEU A 256 -13.66 -9.84 4.79
C LEU A 256 -14.83 -10.00 3.81
N GLU A 257 -15.87 -10.75 4.18
CA GLU A 257 -17.07 -10.93 3.37
C GLU A 257 -17.83 -9.61 3.18
N SER A 258 -17.99 -8.82 4.25
CA SER A 258 -18.61 -7.49 4.17
C SER A 258 -17.82 -6.55 3.24
N ALA A 259 -16.48 -6.55 3.34
CA ALA A 259 -15.63 -5.75 2.46
C ALA A 259 -15.72 -6.22 1.00
N TYR A 260 -15.78 -7.53 0.76
CA TYR A 260 -16.00 -8.11 -0.57
C TYR A 260 -17.35 -7.69 -1.15
N THR A 261 -18.44 -7.81 -0.39
CA THR A 261 -19.77 -7.37 -0.82
C THR A 261 -19.76 -5.89 -1.16
N LYS A 262 -19.13 -5.04 -0.34
CA LYS A 262 -19.02 -3.60 -0.60
C LYS A 262 -18.28 -3.33 -1.91
N ALA A 263 -17.17 -4.02 -2.17
CA ALA A 263 -16.44 -3.90 -3.43
C ALA A 263 -17.29 -4.36 -4.63
N ALA A 264 -17.94 -5.53 -4.52
CA ALA A 264 -18.79 -6.07 -5.58
C ALA A 264 -19.97 -5.14 -5.92
N GLU A 265 -20.66 -4.59 -4.93
CA GLU A 265 -21.74 -3.61 -5.12
C GLU A 265 -21.25 -2.32 -5.78
N THR A 266 -20.07 -1.83 -5.36
CA THR A 266 -19.43 -0.64 -5.92
C THR A 266 -19.12 -0.84 -7.40
N LEU A 267 -18.52 -1.97 -7.77
CA LEU A 267 -18.20 -2.33 -9.14
C LEU A 267 -19.44 -2.60 -9.99
N GLN A 268 -20.46 -3.26 -9.42
CA GLN A 268 -21.71 -3.52 -10.13
C GLN A 268 -22.46 -2.23 -10.47
N THR A 269 -22.48 -1.28 -9.54
CA THR A 269 -23.13 0.03 -9.73
C THR A 269 -22.39 0.89 -10.76
N ASN A 270 -21.09 0.64 -10.95
CA ASN A 270 -20.20 1.42 -11.82
C ASN A 270 -19.61 0.55 -12.95
N ARG A 271 -20.41 -0.39 -13.46
CA ARG A 271 -19.95 -1.42 -14.40
C ARG A 271 -19.45 -0.82 -15.73
N ASP A 272 -20.13 0.22 -16.20
CA ASP A 272 -19.75 0.99 -17.38
C ASP A 272 -18.36 1.63 -17.24
N LYS A 273 -18.07 2.21 -16.06
CA LYS A 273 -16.77 2.81 -15.74
C LYS A 273 -15.68 1.76 -15.59
N LEU A 274 -16.00 0.60 -15.01
CA LEU A 274 -15.09 -0.54 -14.92
C LEU A 274 -14.68 -1.03 -16.31
N ASP A 275 -15.64 -1.24 -17.22
CA ASP A 275 -15.37 -1.65 -18.60
C ASP A 275 -14.53 -0.57 -19.33
N ALA A 276 -14.87 0.71 -19.18
CA ALA A 276 -14.13 1.81 -19.79
C ALA A 276 -12.66 1.90 -19.31
N LEU A 277 -12.42 1.73 -18.00
CA LEU A 277 -11.07 1.75 -17.45
C LEU A 277 -10.25 0.52 -17.89
N ALA A 278 -10.88 -0.67 -17.92
CA ALA A 278 -10.22 -1.87 -18.42
C ALA A 278 -9.82 -1.72 -19.90
N ASP A 279 -10.70 -1.16 -20.74
CA ASP A 279 -10.39 -0.87 -22.14
C ASP A 279 -9.25 0.16 -22.29
N ALA A 280 -9.24 1.20 -21.45
CA ALA A 280 -8.14 2.16 -21.42
C ALA A 280 -6.80 1.51 -21.06
N LEU A 281 -6.78 0.62 -20.05
CA LEU A 281 -5.60 -0.15 -19.66
C LEU A 281 -5.15 -1.10 -20.77
N LEU A 282 -6.08 -1.74 -21.47
CA LEU A 282 -5.75 -2.59 -22.61
C LEU A 282 -5.14 -1.81 -23.78
N ALA A 283 -5.53 -0.55 -23.97
CA ALA A 283 -5.00 0.31 -25.03
C ALA A 283 -3.64 0.95 -24.68
N GLN A 284 -3.47 1.40 -23.44
CA GLN A 284 -2.33 2.24 -23.02
C GLN A 284 -1.34 1.54 -22.09
N GLU A 285 -1.70 0.38 -21.54
CA GLU A 285 -0.94 -0.41 -20.54
C GLU A 285 -0.76 0.27 -19.18
N GLU A 286 -0.86 1.60 -19.16
CA GLU A 286 -0.74 2.46 -18.00
C GLU A 286 -1.78 3.59 -18.08
N VAL A 287 -2.44 3.88 -16.96
CA VAL A 287 -3.39 4.98 -16.80
C VAL A 287 -3.08 5.73 -15.51
N LEU A 288 -2.91 7.05 -15.62
CA LEU A 288 -2.60 7.91 -14.47
C LEU A 288 -3.86 8.18 -13.63
N GLY A 289 -3.67 8.45 -12.33
CA GLY A 289 -4.79 8.68 -11.39
C GLY A 289 -5.77 9.76 -11.83
N ASP A 290 -5.30 10.86 -12.39
CA ASP A 290 -6.16 11.93 -12.90
C ASP A 290 -7.05 11.45 -14.06
N GLN A 291 -6.53 10.59 -14.95
CA GLN A 291 -7.31 9.99 -16.03
C GLN A 291 -8.32 8.97 -15.49
N VAL A 292 -7.98 8.24 -14.43
CA VAL A 292 -8.94 7.36 -13.74
C VAL A 292 -10.11 8.16 -13.19
N LEU A 293 -9.85 9.28 -12.53
CA LEU A 293 -10.90 10.16 -12.01
C LEU A 293 -11.79 10.73 -13.12
N ASP A 294 -11.20 11.11 -14.25
CA ASP A 294 -11.95 11.56 -15.43
C ASP A 294 -12.89 10.47 -15.98
N ILE A 295 -12.42 9.22 -16.06
CA ILE A 295 -13.24 8.06 -16.49
C ILE A 295 -14.36 7.78 -15.48
N VAL A 296 -14.07 7.90 -14.18
CA VAL A 296 -15.05 7.65 -13.12
C VAL A 296 -16.06 8.79 -13.00
N GLY A 297 -15.75 9.98 -13.53
CA GLY A 297 -16.60 11.16 -13.43
C GLY A 297 -16.67 11.74 -12.02
N VAL A 298 -15.62 11.54 -11.22
CA VAL A 298 -15.50 12.10 -9.86
C VAL A 298 -14.50 13.24 -9.91
N SER A 299 -14.88 14.43 -9.46
CA SER A 299 -13.98 15.57 -9.47
C SER A 299 -12.92 15.44 -8.36
N LYS A 300 -11.69 15.87 -8.62
CA LYS A 300 -10.57 15.90 -7.64
C LYS A 300 -10.91 16.67 -6.35
N GLN A 301 -11.95 17.51 -6.36
CA GLN A 301 -12.43 18.28 -5.21
C GLN A 301 -13.44 17.52 -4.34
N GLU A 302 -14.20 16.56 -4.88
CA GLU A 302 -15.15 15.76 -4.11
C GLU A 302 -14.43 14.68 -3.28
N ALA A 303 -13.42 14.03 -3.86
CA ALA A 303 -12.57 13.03 -3.18
C ALA A 303 -11.83 13.59 -1.96
N VAL A 304 -11.44 14.87 -1.98
CA VAL A 304 -10.71 15.53 -0.89
C VAL A 304 -11.68 16.16 0.14
N SER A 305 -12.90 16.56 -0.26
CA SER A 305 -13.83 17.26 0.63
C SER A 305 -14.56 16.36 1.63
N GLU A 306 -14.76 15.07 1.33
CA GLU A 306 -15.38 14.12 2.27
C GLU A 306 -14.38 13.60 3.32
N ALA A 307 -13.11 13.40 2.96
CA ALA A 307 -12.03 13.07 3.90
C ALA A 307 -11.81 14.19 4.96
N HIS A 308 -12.02 15.46 4.58
CA HIS A 308 -11.82 16.60 5.47
C HIS A 308 -12.94 16.85 6.49
N ARG A 309 -14.16 16.33 6.29
CA ARG A 309 -15.26 16.55 7.26
C ARG A 309 -15.12 15.76 8.56
N ASN A 310 -14.35 14.67 8.54
CA ASN A 310 -14.21 13.77 9.70
C ASN A 310 -12.89 13.94 10.48
N GLY A 311 -12.06 14.93 10.12
CA GLY A 311 -10.69 15.08 10.60
C GLY A 311 -10.40 16.26 11.54
N GLU A 312 -11.39 16.98 12.07
CA GLU A 312 -11.12 17.98 13.12
C GLU A 312 -10.84 17.31 14.46
N VAL A 313 -9.60 16.88 14.66
CA VAL A 313 -9.06 16.64 16.01
C VAL A 313 -8.80 18.02 16.64
N PRO A 314 -9.43 18.37 17.77
CA PRO A 314 -9.18 19.65 18.41
C PRO A 314 -7.71 19.73 18.84
N ALA A 315 -7.12 20.90 18.57
CA ALA A 315 -5.76 21.24 18.94
C ALA A 315 -5.46 20.82 20.38
N ALA A 316 -4.33 20.13 20.52
CA ALA A 316 -3.78 19.61 21.76
C ALA A 316 -3.96 20.57 22.94
N VAL A 317 -4.52 20.04 24.04
CA VAL A 317 -4.40 20.65 25.36
C VAL A 317 -3.23 19.96 26.08
N ALA A 318 -2.39 20.80 26.68
CA ALA A 318 -1.10 20.55 27.31
C ALA A 318 -1.04 19.41 28.35
#